data_AF-A0A9P0YII1-F1
#
_entry.id   AF-A0A9P0YII1-F1
#
_cell.length_a   1.000
_cell.length_b   1.000
_cell.length_c   1.000
_cell.angle_alpha   90.00
_cell.angle_beta   90.00
_cell.angle_gamma   90.00
#
_symmetry.space_group_name_H-M   'P 1'
#
loop_
_entity.id
_entity.type
_entity.pdbx_description
1 polymer ?
#
loop_
_entity_poly.entity_id
_entity_poly.type
_entity_poly.pdbx_seq_one_letter_code
_entity_poly.pdbx_strand_id
1 'polypeptide(L)'
;MGGYEAGNSAPGRCSSWVNRACAAGDSSTEPYIVAHHLILAHAQAVNLYRTKYKKLGSTDRIGITLDVTWTVPLTDSHDDIEAAHRSLDFKFGWFMDPINFGHYPESMRRLVGARLPEFTWEQKLMVKNSYDFIGINSYTSSYASSNFTPDSNPTHIRATTDTRVNLTDYKDGKAIGEQGTPDWLFVYPKGILDVLRYTKDTYKDPIIYITENGIGDAVNLSRQETLNDQWRIDYHGGHLYNLRRAICEYKVRVEGYFVWTLTDNLEWATGFTVRMGLYSVDRNSKELTRTPKESAGRFFNFLNNLRHGNGGSPIPVEDICSTHIPIRPPPPPPPPVVAHDEL
;
A
#
# COMPACT_ATOMS: atom_id res chain seq x y z
N MET A 1 -10.40 1.94 7.77
CA MET A 1 -11.41 2.79 7.09
C MET A 1 -12.64 2.00 6.66
N GLY A 2 -12.55 1.01 5.78
CA GLY A 2 -13.75 0.31 5.25
C GLY A 2 -14.70 -0.27 6.30
N GLY A 3 -14.18 -0.81 7.41
CA GLY A 3 -15.00 -1.47 8.44
C GLY A 3 -15.78 -0.56 9.41
N TYR A 4 -15.31 0.67 9.63
CA TYR A 4 -15.79 1.55 10.72
C TYR A 4 -16.01 3.00 10.29
N GLU A 5 -15.82 3.31 9.01
CA GLU A 5 -15.98 4.66 8.48
C GLU A 5 -16.93 4.67 7.28
N ALA A 6 -16.63 3.88 6.24
CA ALA A 6 -17.48 3.77 5.05
C ALA A 6 -18.54 2.66 5.17
N GLY A 7 -18.33 1.71 6.08
CA GLY A 7 -19.21 0.56 6.30
C GLY A 7 -19.28 -0.43 5.13
N ASN A 8 -18.28 -0.44 4.24
CA ASN A 8 -18.24 -1.31 3.06
C ASN A 8 -17.33 -2.54 3.22
N SER A 9 -16.70 -2.71 4.38
CA SER A 9 -15.99 -3.93 4.79
C SER A 9 -16.53 -4.40 6.12
N ALA A 10 -16.35 -5.68 6.47
CA ALA A 10 -16.74 -6.16 7.80
C ALA A 10 -16.03 -5.33 8.91
N PRO A 11 -16.72 -4.97 10.01
CA PRO A 11 -18.10 -5.36 10.37
C PRO A 11 -19.22 -4.49 9.76
N GLY A 12 -18.90 -3.52 8.90
CA GLY A 12 -19.91 -2.71 8.18
C GLY A 12 -20.50 -1.59 9.03
N ARG A 13 -19.70 -0.98 9.92
CA ARG A 13 -20.14 0.12 10.78
C ARG A 13 -19.81 1.47 10.16
N CYS A 14 -20.73 2.41 10.30
CA CYS A 14 -20.56 3.81 9.92
C CYS A 14 -21.70 4.67 10.49
N SER A 15 -21.55 5.99 10.44
CA SER A 15 -22.65 6.91 10.69
C SER A 15 -23.76 6.70 9.66
N SER A 16 -25.03 6.71 10.08
CA SER A 16 -26.18 6.40 9.22
C SER A 16 -26.32 7.29 7.98
N TRP A 17 -25.81 8.52 8.05
CA TRP A 17 -25.79 9.49 6.95
C TRP A 17 -24.64 9.25 5.94
N VAL A 18 -23.60 8.49 6.31
CA VAL A 18 -22.51 8.09 5.39
C VAL A 18 -22.97 6.96 4.49
N ASN A 19 -23.58 5.92 5.06
CA ASN A 19 -24.16 4.82 4.33
C ASN A 19 -25.37 4.26 5.10
N ARG A 20 -26.55 4.34 4.48
CA ARG A 20 -27.82 3.91 5.08
C ARG A 20 -27.91 2.41 5.37
N ALA A 21 -27.01 1.61 4.79
CA ALA A 21 -26.91 0.18 5.08
C ALA A 21 -26.24 -0.13 6.43
N CYS A 22 -25.52 0.84 7.04
CA CYS A 22 -24.90 0.65 8.34
C CYS A 22 -25.96 0.59 9.44
N ALA A 23 -26.01 -0.53 10.16
CA ALA A 23 -26.95 -0.71 11.27
C ALA A 23 -26.58 0.11 12.51
N ALA A 24 -25.29 0.43 12.66
CA ALA A 24 -24.74 1.23 13.75
C ALA A 24 -23.34 1.74 13.38
N GLY A 25 -22.86 2.73 14.10
CA GLY A 25 -21.49 3.23 13.97
C GLY A 25 -21.41 4.74 14.12
N ASP A 26 -20.17 5.21 14.25
CA ASP A 26 -19.82 6.62 14.20
C ASP A 26 -18.52 6.77 13.42
N SER A 27 -18.66 7.23 12.17
CA SER A 27 -17.54 7.43 11.23
C SER A 27 -16.55 8.51 11.68
N SER A 28 -16.89 9.30 12.71
CA SER A 28 -16.02 10.33 13.28
C SER A 28 -15.14 9.82 14.41
N THR A 29 -15.52 8.75 15.12
CA THR A 29 -14.82 8.29 16.34
C THR A 29 -14.32 6.86 16.25
N GLU A 30 -15.13 5.93 15.74
CA GLU A 30 -14.81 4.50 15.74
C GLU A 30 -13.51 4.15 15.01
N PRO A 31 -13.16 4.78 13.86
CA PRO A 31 -11.89 4.49 13.19
C PRO A 31 -10.67 4.73 14.10
N TYR A 32 -10.69 5.79 14.93
CA TYR A 32 -9.60 6.11 15.86
C TYR A 32 -9.54 5.17 17.04
N ILE A 33 -10.70 4.79 17.60
CA ILE A 33 -10.79 3.81 18.69
C ILE A 33 -10.27 2.45 18.23
N VAL A 34 -10.67 2.00 17.03
CA VAL A 34 -10.24 0.72 16.47
C VAL A 34 -8.75 0.74 16.16
N ALA A 35 -8.24 1.78 15.49
CA ALA A 35 -6.81 1.90 15.21
C ALA A 35 -5.98 1.88 16.50
N HIS A 36 -6.43 2.58 17.55
CA HIS A 36 -5.76 2.58 18.85
C HIS A 36 -5.65 1.19 19.46
N HIS A 37 -6.75 0.43 19.48
CA HIS A 37 -6.73 -0.94 19.99
C HIS A 37 -5.90 -1.90 19.13
N LEU A 38 -5.90 -1.74 17.80
CA LEU A 38 -5.03 -2.52 16.91
C LEU A 38 -3.55 -2.29 17.22
N ILE A 39 -3.15 -1.03 17.44
CA ILE A 39 -1.78 -0.68 17.82
C ILE A 39 -1.40 -1.28 19.18
N LEU A 40 -2.28 -1.19 20.18
CA LEU A 40 -2.03 -1.78 21.50
C LEU A 40 -1.95 -3.31 21.44
N ALA A 41 -2.85 -3.96 20.70
CA ALA A 41 -2.85 -5.40 20.52
C ALA A 41 -1.57 -5.88 19.81
N HIS A 42 -1.15 -5.17 18.76
CA HIS A 42 0.11 -5.40 18.07
C HIS A 42 1.31 -5.32 19.03
N ALA A 43 1.43 -4.22 19.77
CA ALA A 43 2.55 -4.02 20.69
C ALA A 43 2.58 -5.07 21.81
N GLN A 44 1.42 -5.46 22.34
CA GLN A 44 1.32 -6.54 23.32
C GLN A 44 1.76 -7.90 22.73
N ALA A 45 1.37 -8.22 21.50
CA ALA A 45 1.78 -9.44 20.82
C ALA A 45 3.29 -9.46 20.56
N VAL A 46 3.87 -8.33 20.14
CA VAL A 46 5.32 -8.19 19.96
C VAL A 46 6.08 -8.35 21.27
N ASN A 47 5.60 -7.74 22.35
CA ASN A 47 6.20 -7.91 23.67
C ASN A 47 6.16 -9.37 24.13
N LEU A 48 5.00 -10.03 24.00
CA LEU A 48 4.85 -11.45 24.33
C LEU A 48 5.79 -12.33 23.48
N TYR A 49 5.88 -12.05 22.17
CA TYR A 49 6.78 -12.75 21.27
C TYR A 49 8.23 -12.64 21.72
N ARG A 50 8.71 -11.41 21.95
CA ARG A 50 10.10 -11.14 22.33
C ARG A 50 10.47 -11.73 23.70
N THR A 51 9.54 -11.72 24.66
CA THR A 51 9.82 -12.15 26.04
C THR A 51 9.63 -13.64 26.27
N LYS A 52 8.70 -14.29 25.56
CA LYS A 52 8.33 -15.69 25.80
C LYS A 52 8.72 -16.66 24.68
N TYR A 53 8.68 -16.21 23.42
CA TYR A 53 8.78 -17.10 22.27
C TYR A 53 10.09 -16.94 21.48
N LYS A 54 10.71 -15.76 21.50
CA LYS A 54 11.98 -15.53 20.82
C LYS A 54 13.10 -16.28 21.54
N LYS A 55 13.62 -17.32 20.89
CA LYS A 55 14.73 -18.12 21.41
C LYS A 55 16.02 -17.30 21.43
N LEU A 56 16.83 -17.52 22.46
CA LEU A 56 18.16 -16.89 22.57
C LEU A 56 19.00 -17.24 21.34
N GLY A 57 19.61 -16.23 20.71
CA GLY A 57 20.42 -16.40 19.50
C GLY A 57 19.63 -16.55 18.20
N SER A 58 18.29 -16.50 18.23
CA SER A 58 17.48 -16.55 17.01
C SER A 58 17.48 -15.22 16.24
N THR A 59 17.52 -15.31 14.91
CA THR A 59 17.32 -14.20 13.97
C THR A 59 15.86 -13.95 13.63
N ASP A 60 14.92 -14.60 14.31
CA ASP A 60 13.49 -14.43 14.05
C ASP A 60 13.04 -12.98 14.32
N ARG A 61 12.08 -12.52 13.51
CA ARG A 61 11.58 -11.15 13.50
C ARG A 61 10.06 -11.12 13.50
N ILE A 62 9.48 -10.14 14.19
CA ILE A 62 8.04 -9.84 14.16
C ILE A 62 7.82 -8.39 13.74
N GLY A 63 6.79 -8.12 12.96
CA GLY A 63 6.53 -6.80 12.37
C GLY A 63 5.05 -6.53 12.18
N ILE A 64 4.75 -5.41 11.54
CA ILE A 64 3.40 -5.00 11.13
C ILE A 64 3.38 -4.84 9.61
N THR A 65 2.22 -5.06 8.98
CA THR A 65 1.99 -4.72 7.58
C THR A 65 1.07 -3.50 7.49
N LEU A 66 1.47 -2.50 6.71
CA LEU A 66 0.71 -1.26 6.51
C LEU A 66 0.43 -1.03 5.02
N ASP A 67 -0.80 -0.64 4.71
CA ASP A 67 -1.21 -0.12 3.40
C ASP A 67 -0.71 1.32 3.23
N VAL A 68 -0.04 1.59 2.12
CA VAL A 68 0.49 2.91 1.80
C VAL A 68 0.15 3.29 0.36
N THR A 69 -0.57 4.39 0.23
CA THR A 69 -0.67 5.14 -1.03
C THR A 69 0.29 6.32 -0.95
N TRP A 70 1.27 6.38 -1.87
CA TRP A 70 2.12 7.57 -1.94
C TRP A 70 1.32 8.76 -2.45
N THR A 71 1.51 9.92 -1.82
CA THR A 71 0.84 11.15 -2.24
C THR A 71 1.82 12.15 -2.78
N VAL A 72 1.58 12.58 -4.02
CA VAL A 72 2.36 13.62 -4.70
C VAL A 72 1.66 14.96 -4.50
N PRO A 73 2.35 16.06 -4.16
CA PRO A 73 1.68 17.35 -4.10
C PRO A 73 1.14 17.74 -5.49
N LEU A 74 -0.09 18.26 -5.54
CA LEU A 74 -0.75 18.61 -6.80
C LEU A 74 0.03 19.74 -7.52
N THR A 75 0.50 20.73 -6.76
CA THR A 75 1.38 21.82 -7.22
C THR A 75 2.62 21.92 -6.36
N ASP A 76 3.62 22.69 -6.79
CA ASP A 76 4.83 22.96 -6.00
C ASP A 76 4.58 24.02 -4.89
N SER A 77 3.32 24.37 -4.63
CA SER A 77 2.97 25.28 -3.54
C SER A 77 3.26 24.63 -2.18
N HIS A 78 3.69 25.46 -1.23
CA HIS A 78 3.91 25.02 0.15
C HIS A 78 2.69 24.31 0.74
N ASP A 79 1.49 24.80 0.44
CA ASP A 79 0.26 24.25 1.01
C ASP A 79 -0.08 22.85 0.48
N ASP A 80 0.16 22.58 -0.81
CA ASP A 80 -0.03 21.26 -1.40
C ASP A 80 1.07 20.26 -0.97
N ILE A 81 2.31 20.74 -0.76
CA ILE A 81 3.38 19.94 -0.14
C ILE A 81 2.98 19.52 1.28
N GLU A 82 2.49 20.47 2.09
CA GLU A 82 1.99 20.16 3.43
C GLU A 82 0.74 19.28 3.40
N ALA A 83 -0.11 19.40 2.38
CA ALA A 83 -1.25 18.50 2.18
C ALA A 83 -0.79 17.07 1.87
N ALA A 84 0.23 16.89 1.04
CA ALA A 84 0.82 15.58 0.78
C ALA A 84 1.42 14.96 2.06
N HIS A 85 2.16 15.74 2.85
CA HIS A 85 2.68 15.27 4.15
C HIS A 85 1.54 14.88 5.11
N ARG A 86 0.50 15.70 5.25
CA ARG A 86 -0.66 15.37 6.08
C ARG A 86 -1.39 14.11 5.59
N SER A 87 -1.50 13.91 4.28
CA SER A 87 -2.12 12.69 3.76
C SER A 87 -1.33 11.45 4.19
N LEU A 88 0.00 11.52 4.09
CA LEU A 88 0.89 10.44 4.51
C LEU A 88 0.84 10.19 6.02
N ASP A 89 0.74 11.24 6.84
CA ASP A 89 0.54 11.11 8.29
C ASP A 89 -0.73 10.32 8.61
N PHE A 90 -1.85 10.59 7.92
CA PHE A 90 -3.12 9.92 8.17
C PHE A 90 -3.25 8.53 7.51
N LYS A 91 -2.33 8.16 6.60
CA LYS A 91 -2.31 6.85 5.94
C LYS A 91 -1.28 5.92 6.54
N PHE A 92 -0.04 6.38 6.62
CA PHE A 92 1.09 5.59 7.09
C PHE A 92 1.49 5.97 8.52
N GLY A 93 1.66 7.27 8.79
CA GLY A 93 2.05 7.77 10.12
C GLY A 93 1.09 7.38 11.24
N TRP A 94 -0.20 7.21 10.94
CA TRP A 94 -1.24 6.87 11.92
C TRP A 94 -0.90 5.59 12.70
N PHE A 95 -0.28 4.61 12.05
CA PHE A 95 0.22 3.40 12.69
C PHE A 95 1.73 3.43 12.92
N MET A 96 2.49 4.01 11.98
CA MET A 96 3.94 3.97 11.99
C MET A 96 4.56 4.85 13.09
N ASP A 97 4.03 6.07 13.30
CA ASP A 97 4.51 6.96 14.35
C ASP A 97 4.31 6.35 15.75
N PRO A 98 3.14 5.78 16.10
CA PRO A 98 2.98 5.11 17.37
C PRO A 98 4.03 4.02 17.58
N ILE A 99 4.17 3.07 16.65
CA ILE A 99 5.06 1.91 16.85
C ILE A 99 6.55 2.26 16.81
N ASN A 100 6.93 3.42 16.27
CA ASN A 100 8.33 3.87 16.23
C ASN A 100 8.66 4.90 17.32
N PHE A 101 7.79 5.87 17.56
CA PHE A 101 8.01 7.00 18.46
C PHE A 101 7.22 6.92 19.77
N GLY A 102 6.12 6.16 19.80
CA GLY A 102 5.23 6.03 20.96
C GLY A 102 4.11 7.07 21.01
N HIS A 103 3.84 7.80 19.92
CA HIS A 103 2.75 8.77 19.83
C HIS A 103 2.22 8.87 18.40
N TYR A 104 1.00 9.38 18.23
CA TYR A 104 0.46 9.70 16.91
C TYR A 104 1.16 10.90 16.26
N PRO A 105 1.06 11.07 14.92
CA PRO A 105 1.57 12.26 14.23
C PRO A 105 1.00 13.56 14.81
N GLU A 106 1.77 14.64 14.75
CA GLU A 106 1.34 15.95 15.24
C GLU A 106 0.12 16.49 14.49
N SER A 107 0.10 16.34 13.16
CA SER A 107 -1.02 16.75 12.33
C SER A 107 -2.33 16.08 12.76
N MET A 108 -2.29 14.78 13.08
CA MET A 108 -3.44 14.02 13.57
C MET A 108 -3.89 14.51 14.95
N ARG A 109 -2.96 14.67 15.91
CA ARG A 109 -3.30 15.16 17.25
C ARG A 109 -3.98 16.53 17.20
N ARG A 110 -3.49 17.42 16.33
CA ARG A 110 -4.04 18.76 16.14
C ARG A 110 -5.41 18.76 15.46
N LEU A 111 -5.58 17.97 14.41
CA LEU A 111 -6.79 18.02 13.56
C LEU A 111 -7.94 17.18 14.11
N VAL A 112 -7.63 16.01 14.68
CA VAL A 112 -8.63 15.08 15.22
C VAL A 112 -9.03 15.49 16.65
N GLY A 113 -8.08 15.98 17.44
CA GLY A 113 -8.30 16.45 18.81
C GLY A 113 -8.81 15.33 19.72
N ALA A 114 -9.85 15.62 20.51
CA ALA A 114 -10.38 14.73 21.54
C ALA A 114 -10.92 13.37 21.03
N ARG A 115 -11.16 13.23 19.72
CA ARG A 115 -11.58 11.95 19.12
C ARG A 115 -10.41 10.97 18.92
N LEU A 116 -9.16 11.45 18.99
CA LEU A 116 -7.97 10.62 18.93
C LEU A 116 -7.60 10.16 20.34
N PRO A 117 -7.66 8.86 20.66
CA PRO A 117 -7.31 8.38 21.99
C PRO A 117 -5.86 8.69 22.36
N GLU A 118 -5.59 8.87 23.64
CA GLU A 118 -4.23 9.07 24.15
C GLU A 118 -3.66 7.76 24.72
N PHE A 119 -2.38 7.50 24.44
CA PHE A 119 -1.66 6.43 25.12
C PHE A 119 -1.30 6.85 26.55
N THR A 120 -1.53 5.97 27.53
CA THR A 120 -0.94 6.12 28.87
C THR A 120 0.58 6.04 28.80
N TRP A 121 1.28 6.44 29.85
CA TRP A 121 2.73 6.36 29.89
C TRP A 121 3.27 4.94 29.64
N GLU A 122 2.64 3.93 30.27
CA GLU A 122 2.97 2.52 30.11
C GLU A 122 2.74 2.05 28.66
N GLN A 123 1.62 2.48 28.06
CA GLN A 123 1.30 2.15 26.68
C GLN A 123 2.30 2.79 25.70
N LYS A 124 2.72 4.04 25.93
CA LYS A 124 3.74 4.70 25.10
C LYS A 124 5.05 3.90 25.11
N LEU A 125 5.47 3.41 26.28
CA LEU A 125 6.68 2.59 26.40
C LEU A 125 6.53 1.23 25.70
N MET A 126 5.37 0.60 25.81
CA MET A 126 5.10 -0.71 25.19
C MET A 126 5.04 -0.62 23.66
N VAL A 127 4.40 0.41 23.12
CA VAL A 127 4.18 0.59 21.68
C VAL A 127 5.46 1.07 20.98
N LYS A 128 6.28 1.89 21.63
CA LYS A 128 7.52 2.40 21.02
C LYS A 128 8.51 1.28 20.66
N ASN A 129 9.02 1.30 19.44
CA ASN A 129 9.89 0.30 18.84
C ASN A 129 9.29 -1.13 18.86
N SER A 130 7.97 -1.27 18.76
CA SER A 130 7.28 -2.57 18.77
C SER A 130 7.29 -3.25 17.40
N TYR A 131 8.42 -3.30 16.71
CA TYR A 131 8.60 -4.03 15.45
C TYR A 131 10.08 -4.32 15.18
N ASP A 132 10.38 -5.41 14.48
CA ASP A 132 11.70 -5.79 13.99
C ASP A 132 11.85 -5.53 12.48
N PHE A 133 10.73 -5.51 11.75
CA PHE A 133 10.61 -5.16 10.33
C PHE A 133 9.24 -4.51 10.06
N ILE A 134 9.09 -3.91 8.88
CA ILE A 134 7.81 -3.42 8.38
C ILE A 134 7.44 -4.07 7.04
N GLY A 135 6.21 -4.55 6.94
CA GLY A 135 5.57 -4.90 5.68
C GLY A 135 4.88 -3.69 5.08
N ILE A 136 5.10 -3.44 3.79
CA ILE A 136 4.44 -2.36 3.05
C ILE A 136 3.61 -2.98 1.93
N ASN A 137 2.31 -2.69 1.94
CA ASN A 137 1.41 -2.93 0.84
C ASN A 137 1.35 -1.63 0.02
N SER A 138 1.84 -1.66 -1.21
CA SER A 138 1.97 -0.46 -2.07
C SER A 138 1.43 -0.79 -3.45
N TYR A 139 0.36 -0.12 -3.88
CA TYR A 139 -0.31 -0.43 -5.15
C TYR A 139 -0.34 0.75 -6.14
N THR A 140 -0.61 1.95 -5.62
CA THR A 140 -0.97 3.13 -6.40
C THR A 140 -0.41 4.39 -5.75
N SER A 141 -0.65 5.55 -6.37
CA SER A 141 -0.37 6.87 -5.84
C SER A 141 -1.48 7.83 -6.26
N SER A 142 -1.62 8.94 -5.55
CA SER A 142 -2.56 10.00 -5.90
C SER A 142 -1.91 11.37 -5.73
N TYR A 143 -2.52 12.40 -6.30
CA TYR A 143 -2.18 13.78 -5.97
C TYR A 143 -2.90 14.24 -4.71
N ALA A 144 -2.27 15.15 -3.96
CA ALA A 144 -2.83 15.78 -2.78
C ALA A 144 -2.86 17.30 -2.96
N SER A 145 -4.01 17.90 -2.67
CA SER A 145 -4.17 19.35 -2.63
C SER A 145 -4.70 19.82 -1.28
N SER A 146 -4.24 20.98 -0.88
CA SER A 146 -4.72 21.77 0.25
C SER A 146 -6.14 22.33 0.05
N ASN A 147 -6.64 22.36 -1.18
CA ASN A 147 -7.97 22.88 -1.53
C ASN A 147 -9.08 21.88 -1.12
N PHE A 148 -9.24 21.71 0.18
CA PHE A 148 -10.24 20.85 0.80
C PHE A 148 -11.54 21.61 1.04
N THR A 149 -12.64 21.08 0.52
CA THR A 149 -13.99 21.58 0.78
C THR A 149 -14.65 20.72 1.87
N PRO A 150 -15.01 21.29 3.04
CA PRO A 150 -15.70 20.54 4.08
C PRO A 150 -17.13 20.18 3.65
N ASP A 151 -17.73 19.22 4.35
CA ASP A 151 -19.17 18.92 4.21
C ASP A 151 -20.00 20.16 4.54
N SER A 152 -21.09 20.37 3.81
CA SER A 152 -21.99 21.51 4.02
C SER A 152 -22.69 21.45 5.38
N ASN A 153 -22.86 20.26 5.95
CA ASN A 153 -23.32 20.07 7.31
C ASN A 153 -22.10 19.95 8.26
N PRO A 154 -21.87 20.90 9.17
CA PRO A 154 -20.70 20.88 10.07
C PRO A 154 -20.72 19.71 11.07
N THR A 155 -21.86 19.02 11.22
CA THR A 155 -21.97 17.82 12.06
C THR A 155 -21.58 16.53 11.32
N HIS A 156 -21.38 16.58 10.00
CA HIS A 156 -20.96 15.46 9.17
C HIS A 156 -19.43 15.26 9.22
N ILE A 157 -18.92 15.03 10.42
CA ILE A 157 -17.49 14.79 10.65
C ILE A 157 -17.18 13.32 10.32
N ARG A 158 -16.04 13.08 9.64
CA ARG A 158 -15.56 11.75 9.27
C ARG A 158 -14.07 11.66 9.53
N ALA A 159 -13.58 10.49 9.92
CA ALA A 159 -12.14 10.27 10.04
C ALA A 159 -11.38 10.49 8.72
N THR A 160 -12.02 10.29 7.56
CA THR A 160 -11.45 10.56 6.23
C THR A 160 -11.26 12.05 5.95
N THR A 161 -12.13 12.92 6.49
CA THR A 161 -12.11 14.36 6.21
C THR A 161 -11.23 15.15 7.17
N ASP A 162 -10.83 14.54 8.29
CA ASP A 162 -9.91 15.16 9.27
C ASP A 162 -8.54 15.50 8.70
N THR A 163 -8.13 14.83 7.61
CA THR A 163 -6.89 15.13 6.87
C THR A 163 -6.86 16.57 6.35
N ARG A 164 -8.04 17.11 6.01
CA ARG A 164 -8.21 18.35 5.24
C ARG A 164 -7.33 18.37 3.98
N VAL A 165 -7.40 17.27 3.23
CA VAL A 165 -6.70 17.08 1.96
C VAL A 165 -7.73 16.68 0.92
N ASN A 166 -7.68 17.31 -0.24
CA ASN A 166 -8.36 16.84 -1.43
C ASN A 166 -7.44 15.89 -2.20
N LEU A 167 -7.82 14.62 -2.31
CA LEU A 167 -7.09 13.62 -3.08
C LEU A 167 -7.70 13.52 -4.48
N THR A 168 -6.83 13.47 -5.49
CA THR A 168 -7.25 13.32 -6.89
C THR A 168 -6.23 12.50 -7.64
N ASP A 169 -6.68 11.68 -8.58
CA ASP A 169 -5.78 10.93 -9.46
C ASP A 169 -5.36 11.76 -10.69
N TYR A 170 -5.88 12.99 -10.83
CA TYR A 170 -5.68 13.84 -12.00
C TYR A 170 -5.03 15.18 -11.66
N LYS A 171 -4.10 15.61 -12.52
CA LYS A 171 -3.50 16.95 -12.55
C LYS A 171 -3.61 17.49 -13.97
N ASP A 172 -4.21 18.67 -14.13
CA ASP A 172 -4.41 19.34 -15.43
C ASP A 172 -5.08 18.43 -16.48
N GLY A 173 -6.09 17.66 -16.06
CA GLY A 173 -6.80 16.70 -16.90
C GLY A 173 -6.05 15.39 -17.20
N LYS A 174 -4.82 15.23 -16.70
CA LYS A 174 -4.00 14.03 -16.91
C LYS A 174 -3.94 13.18 -15.64
N ALA A 175 -4.24 11.89 -15.78
CA ALA A 175 -4.11 10.93 -14.70
C ALA A 175 -2.63 10.77 -14.26
N ILE A 176 -2.41 10.45 -12.98
CA ILE A 176 -1.08 10.22 -12.40
C ILE A 176 -0.37 9.02 -13.05
N GLY A 177 -1.15 8.05 -13.54
CA GLY A 177 -0.69 6.87 -14.25
C GLY A 177 -1.80 6.28 -15.10
N GLU A 178 -1.50 5.18 -15.79
CA GLU A 178 -2.53 4.40 -16.50
C GLU A 178 -3.50 3.78 -15.48
N GLN A 179 -4.81 3.85 -15.73
CA GLN A 179 -5.79 3.26 -14.84
C GLN A 179 -5.80 1.74 -15.00
N GLY A 180 -5.63 1.02 -13.90
CA GLY A 180 -5.71 -0.43 -13.83
C GLY A 180 -7.05 -0.92 -13.30
N THR A 181 -7.09 -2.21 -12.97
CA THR A 181 -8.20 -2.82 -12.25
C THR A 181 -7.70 -3.27 -10.88
N PRO A 182 -8.47 -3.08 -9.80
CA PRO A 182 -9.74 -2.33 -9.71
C PRO A 182 -9.59 -0.81 -9.99
N ASP A 183 -10.69 -0.13 -10.30
CA ASP A 183 -10.72 1.25 -10.84
C ASP A 183 -10.03 2.32 -9.95
N TRP A 184 -9.79 2.03 -8.68
CA TRP A 184 -9.04 2.92 -7.78
C TRP A 184 -7.51 2.86 -8.01
N LEU A 185 -7.02 1.89 -8.78
CA LEU A 185 -5.59 1.65 -8.98
C LEU A 185 -5.10 2.40 -10.22
N PHE A 186 -4.16 3.32 -10.03
CA PHE A 186 -3.43 4.00 -11.10
C PHE A 186 -1.96 3.58 -11.06
N VAL A 187 -1.42 3.14 -12.19
CA VAL A 187 -0.08 2.57 -12.27
C VAL A 187 0.96 3.69 -12.17
N TYR A 188 1.51 3.86 -10.96
CA TYR A 188 2.57 4.85 -10.68
C TYR A 188 3.78 4.20 -9.98
N PRO A 189 4.66 3.50 -10.72
CA PRO A 189 5.74 2.72 -10.10
C PRO A 189 6.79 3.55 -9.35
N LYS A 190 6.86 4.87 -9.57
CA LYS A 190 7.75 5.73 -8.78
C LYS A 190 7.29 5.83 -7.32
N GLY A 191 6.00 5.65 -7.03
CA GLY A 191 5.44 5.74 -5.68
C GLY A 191 6.08 4.77 -4.69
N ILE A 192 6.37 3.53 -5.10
CA ILE A 192 7.05 2.56 -4.22
C ILE A 192 8.48 3.01 -3.87
N LEU A 193 9.22 3.62 -4.81
CA LEU A 193 10.54 4.20 -4.53
C LEU A 193 10.43 5.31 -3.48
N ASP A 194 9.47 6.21 -3.65
CA ASP A 194 9.32 7.35 -2.76
C ASP A 194 8.88 6.93 -1.34
N VAL A 195 7.93 5.99 -1.22
CA VAL A 195 7.52 5.40 0.08
C VAL A 195 8.69 4.75 0.79
N LEU A 196 9.51 3.98 0.06
CA LEU A 196 10.67 3.28 0.62
C LEU A 196 11.73 4.26 1.14
N ARG A 197 12.02 5.32 0.36
CA ARG A 197 12.94 6.38 0.78
C ARG A 197 12.42 7.14 1.99
N TYR A 198 11.17 7.58 1.94
CA TYR A 198 10.52 8.25 3.06
C TYR A 198 10.55 7.40 4.33
N THR A 199 10.26 6.09 4.19
CA THR A 199 10.27 5.16 5.32
C THR A 199 11.66 5.06 5.94
N LYS A 200 12.70 4.94 5.09
CA LYS A 200 14.08 4.91 5.55
C LYS A 200 14.46 6.19 6.30
N ASP A 201 14.22 7.34 5.68
CA ASP A 201 14.71 8.63 6.18
C ASP A 201 13.94 9.09 7.44
N THR A 202 12.67 8.68 7.59
CA THR A 202 11.82 9.06 8.74
C THR A 202 11.91 8.08 9.91
N TYR A 203 11.99 6.76 9.65
CA TYR A 203 11.80 5.73 10.69
C TYR A 203 13.07 4.92 11.01
N LYS A 204 14.23 5.58 11.00
CA LYS A 204 15.54 5.00 11.37
C LYS A 204 15.93 3.80 10.49
N ASP A 205 15.69 3.92 9.19
CA ASP A 205 16.09 2.93 8.18
C ASP A 205 15.67 1.50 8.53
N PRO A 206 14.37 1.18 8.71
CA PRO A 206 13.95 -0.14 9.16
C PRO A 206 14.17 -1.21 8.07
N ILE A 207 14.09 -2.49 8.45
CA ILE A 207 14.03 -3.59 7.48
C ILE A 207 12.63 -3.60 6.87
N ILE A 208 12.55 -3.63 5.54
CA ILE A 208 11.29 -3.54 4.79
C ILE A 208 11.05 -4.80 3.97
N TYR A 209 9.81 -5.28 3.98
CA TYR A 209 9.27 -6.23 3.02
C TYR A 209 8.14 -5.57 2.25
N ILE A 210 8.11 -5.69 0.93
CA ILE A 210 6.91 -5.39 0.16
C ILE A 210 5.98 -6.59 0.30
N THR A 211 4.98 -6.48 1.18
CA THR A 211 4.07 -7.59 1.52
C THR A 211 2.93 -7.75 0.53
N GLU A 212 2.58 -6.69 -0.18
CA GLU A 212 1.66 -6.75 -1.31
C GLU A 212 2.00 -5.67 -2.35
N ASN A 213 1.93 -6.07 -3.63
CA ASN A 213 1.95 -5.21 -4.80
C ASN A 213 1.34 -6.01 -5.96
N GLY A 214 0.47 -5.42 -6.76
CA GLY A 214 -0.21 -6.15 -7.84
C GLY A 214 -1.22 -5.34 -8.63
N ILE A 215 -1.76 -5.95 -9.68
CA ILE A 215 -2.79 -5.36 -10.54
C ILE A 215 -3.78 -6.45 -11.01
N GLY A 216 -5.04 -6.07 -11.18
CA GLY A 216 -6.10 -6.89 -11.73
C GLY A 216 -6.02 -7.08 -13.24
N ASP A 217 -6.70 -8.12 -13.72
CA ASP A 217 -6.99 -8.31 -15.13
C ASP A 217 -7.88 -7.18 -15.64
N ALA A 218 -7.71 -6.80 -16.91
CA ALA A 218 -8.66 -5.90 -17.56
C ALA A 218 -10.08 -6.49 -17.55
N VAL A 219 -11.08 -5.63 -17.67
CA VAL A 219 -12.49 -6.02 -17.66
C VAL A 219 -12.88 -6.81 -18.92
N ASN A 220 -13.81 -7.76 -18.78
CA ASN A 220 -14.42 -8.52 -19.89
C ASN A 220 -13.48 -9.35 -20.78
N LEU A 221 -12.34 -9.80 -20.27
CA LEU A 221 -11.43 -10.68 -21.01
C LEU A 221 -11.96 -12.11 -21.15
N SER A 222 -11.69 -12.75 -22.28
CA SER A 222 -11.81 -14.19 -22.46
C SER A 222 -10.80 -14.96 -21.59
N ARG A 223 -10.96 -16.29 -21.50
CA ARG A 223 -10.00 -17.15 -20.78
C ARG A 223 -8.60 -17.05 -21.39
N GLN A 224 -8.48 -17.03 -22.72
CA GLN A 224 -7.18 -16.97 -23.39
C GLN A 224 -6.50 -15.62 -23.17
N GLU A 225 -7.25 -14.51 -23.23
CA GLU A 225 -6.72 -13.18 -22.94
C GLU A 225 -6.33 -13.02 -21.46
N THR A 226 -7.11 -13.59 -20.55
CA THR A 226 -6.78 -13.60 -19.11
C THR A 226 -5.47 -14.33 -18.82
N LEU A 227 -5.15 -15.38 -19.58
CA LEU A 227 -3.87 -16.09 -19.43
C LEU A 227 -2.68 -15.31 -20.02
N ASN A 228 -2.93 -14.44 -21.00
CA ASN A 228 -1.92 -13.57 -21.62
C ASN A 228 -1.91 -12.17 -20.97
N ASP A 229 -1.49 -12.12 -19.71
CA ASP A 229 -1.58 -10.95 -18.84
C ASP A 229 -0.34 -10.04 -18.89
N GLN A 230 0.03 -9.59 -20.09
CA GLN A 230 1.24 -8.77 -20.30
C GLN A 230 1.24 -7.47 -19.47
N TRP A 231 0.09 -6.83 -19.24
CA TRP A 231 -0.01 -5.64 -18.38
C TRP A 231 0.42 -5.90 -16.93
N ARG A 232 0.19 -7.12 -16.41
CA ARG A 232 0.64 -7.51 -15.07
C ARG A 232 2.16 -7.64 -15.04
N ILE A 233 2.75 -8.21 -16.08
CA ILE A 233 4.21 -8.30 -16.24
C ILE A 233 4.82 -6.90 -16.26
N ASP A 234 4.23 -5.97 -17.02
CA ASP A 234 4.74 -4.60 -17.16
C ASP A 234 4.58 -3.80 -15.86
N TYR A 235 3.45 -3.94 -15.17
CA TYR A 235 3.21 -3.36 -13.84
C TYR A 235 4.31 -3.79 -12.86
N HIS A 236 4.54 -5.09 -12.71
CA HIS A 236 5.56 -5.61 -11.81
C HIS A 236 6.97 -5.23 -12.25
N GLY A 237 7.25 -5.21 -13.55
CA GLY A 237 8.53 -4.76 -14.10
C GLY A 237 8.86 -3.33 -13.67
N GLY A 238 7.91 -2.40 -13.81
CA GLY A 238 8.08 -1.02 -13.38
C GLY A 238 8.29 -0.86 -11.86
N HIS A 239 7.57 -1.65 -11.05
CA HIS A 239 7.69 -1.60 -9.59
C HIS A 239 9.01 -2.22 -9.10
N LEU A 240 9.40 -3.36 -9.65
CA LEU A 240 10.68 -4.01 -9.35
C LEU A 240 11.87 -3.14 -9.80
N TYR A 241 11.73 -2.38 -10.89
CA TYR A 241 12.74 -1.41 -11.30
C TYR A 241 12.95 -0.35 -10.21
N ASN A 242 11.86 0.26 -9.74
CA ASN A 242 11.92 1.27 -8.68
C ASN A 242 12.33 0.70 -7.31
N LEU A 243 11.99 -0.56 -7.02
CA LEU A 243 12.49 -1.30 -5.87
C LEU A 243 14.02 -1.45 -5.91
N ARG A 244 14.56 -1.87 -7.06
CA ARG A 244 16.01 -1.97 -7.27
C ARG A 244 16.68 -0.61 -7.11
N ARG A 245 16.07 0.47 -7.61
CA ARG A 245 16.59 1.83 -7.40
C ARG A 245 16.62 2.20 -5.91
N ALA A 246 15.57 1.89 -5.14
CA ALA A 246 15.54 2.13 -3.70
C ALA A 246 16.70 1.42 -2.98
N ILE A 247 16.96 0.16 -3.32
CA ILE A 247 18.05 -0.64 -2.75
C ILE A 247 19.41 -0.09 -3.21
N CYS A 248 19.59 0.15 -4.50
CA CYS A 248 20.92 0.38 -5.08
C CYS A 248 21.38 1.84 -5.07
N GLU A 249 20.48 2.77 -5.39
CA GLU A 249 20.77 4.21 -5.43
C GLU A 249 20.64 4.82 -4.02
N TYR A 250 19.62 4.41 -3.26
CA TYR A 250 19.25 5.06 -1.99
C TYR A 250 19.55 4.22 -0.73
N LYS A 251 20.07 3.00 -0.91
CA LYS A 251 20.49 2.10 0.17
C LYS A 251 19.38 1.77 1.17
N VAL A 252 18.14 1.66 0.70
CA VAL A 252 17.00 1.21 1.52
C VAL A 252 17.13 -0.29 1.81
N ARG A 253 16.92 -0.69 3.08
CA ARG A 253 17.00 -2.09 3.53
C ARG A 253 15.74 -2.89 3.19
N VAL A 254 15.58 -3.25 1.92
CA VAL A 254 14.50 -4.14 1.45
C VAL A 254 14.98 -5.58 1.39
N GLU A 255 14.25 -6.49 2.04
CA GLU A 255 14.61 -7.92 2.11
C GLU A 255 13.60 -8.85 1.41
N GLY A 256 12.51 -8.33 0.86
CA GLY A 256 11.61 -9.17 0.08
C GLY A 256 10.50 -8.42 -0.64
N TYR A 257 9.94 -9.11 -1.63
CA TYR A 257 8.85 -8.64 -2.47
C TYR A 257 7.88 -9.77 -2.71
N PHE A 258 6.63 -9.56 -2.31
CA PHE A 258 5.55 -10.53 -2.38
C PHE A 258 4.45 -10.01 -3.30
N VAL A 259 4.19 -10.76 -4.36
CA VAL A 259 3.15 -10.43 -5.34
C VAL A 259 1.77 -10.68 -4.75
N TRP A 260 0.90 -9.67 -4.82
CA TRP A 260 -0.53 -9.84 -4.67
C TRP A 260 -1.12 -10.12 -6.07
N THR A 261 -1.52 -11.36 -6.41
CA THR A 261 -1.64 -12.55 -5.55
C THR A 261 -1.09 -13.80 -6.18
N LEU A 262 -0.93 -14.85 -5.37
CA LEU A 262 -0.65 -16.18 -5.89
C LEU A 262 -1.77 -16.66 -6.83
N THR A 263 -3.03 -16.60 -6.41
CA THR A 263 -4.18 -17.07 -7.20
C THR A 263 -5.29 -16.05 -7.23
N ASP A 264 -6.09 -16.04 -8.30
CA ASP A 264 -7.36 -15.31 -8.30
C ASP A 264 -8.20 -15.72 -7.08
N ASN A 265 -8.70 -14.75 -6.34
CA ASN A 265 -9.36 -14.96 -5.05
C ASN A 265 -10.51 -13.95 -4.85
N LEU A 266 -11.07 -13.91 -3.65
CA LEU A 266 -12.19 -13.02 -3.31
C LEU A 266 -11.65 -11.61 -3.03
N GLU A 267 -11.86 -10.68 -3.95
CA GLU A 267 -11.46 -9.28 -3.81
C GLU A 267 -12.53 -8.51 -3.02
N TRP A 268 -12.62 -8.85 -1.73
CA TRP A 268 -13.48 -8.20 -0.74
C TRP A 268 -14.91 -7.98 -1.23
N ALA A 269 -15.38 -6.72 -1.21
CA ALA A 269 -16.73 -6.33 -1.60
C ALA A 269 -17.01 -6.46 -3.10
N THR A 270 -15.98 -6.56 -3.95
CA THR A 270 -16.14 -6.76 -5.41
C THR A 270 -16.35 -8.23 -5.78
N GLY A 271 -16.18 -9.15 -4.83
CA GLY A 271 -16.39 -10.57 -5.06
C GLY A 271 -15.29 -11.16 -5.94
N PHE A 272 -15.66 -11.85 -7.02
CA PHE A 272 -14.73 -12.53 -7.93
C PHE A 272 -14.62 -11.84 -9.30
N THR A 273 -15.11 -10.60 -9.40
CA THR A 273 -15.07 -9.83 -10.66
C THR A 273 -13.67 -9.33 -10.97
N VAL A 274 -12.89 -9.03 -9.93
CA VAL A 274 -11.48 -8.63 -10.03
C VAL A 274 -10.58 -9.84 -9.85
N ARG A 275 -9.59 -9.98 -10.74
CA ARG A 275 -8.67 -11.12 -10.78
C ARG A 275 -7.22 -10.62 -10.77
N MET A 276 -6.54 -10.71 -9.62
CA MET A 276 -5.17 -10.21 -9.45
C MET A 276 -4.11 -11.34 -9.39
N GLY A 277 -4.51 -12.59 -9.56
CA GLY A 277 -3.63 -13.74 -9.36
C GLY A 277 -2.65 -13.95 -10.49
N LEU A 278 -1.45 -14.44 -10.15
CA LEU A 278 -0.51 -15.06 -11.09
C LEU A 278 -1.09 -16.37 -11.69
N TYR A 279 -1.96 -17.03 -10.95
CA TYR A 279 -2.68 -18.22 -11.40
C TYR A 279 -4.18 -17.93 -11.47
N SER A 280 -4.77 -18.19 -12.63
CA SER A 280 -6.23 -18.16 -12.77
C SER A 280 -6.88 -19.35 -12.08
N VAL A 281 -8.07 -19.14 -11.51
CA VAL A 281 -8.85 -20.20 -10.82
C VAL A 281 -10.12 -20.49 -11.61
N ASP A 282 -10.26 -21.72 -12.10
CA ASP A 282 -11.50 -22.18 -12.73
C ASP A 282 -12.55 -22.50 -11.66
N ARG A 283 -13.47 -21.56 -11.44
CA ARG A 283 -14.54 -21.68 -10.44
C ARG A 283 -15.69 -22.59 -10.87
N ASN A 284 -15.74 -23.00 -12.14
CA ASN A 284 -16.73 -23.93 -12.65
C ASN A 284 -16.27 -25.40 -12.51
N SER A 285 -14.96 -25.62 -12.38
CA SER A 285 -14.38 -26.92 -12.02
C SER A 285 -14.62 -27.23 -10.54
N LYS A 286 -14.99 -28.47 -10.24
CA LYS A 286 -15.16 -28.95 -8.85
C LYS A 286 -13.86 -28.90 -8.05
N GLU A 287 -12.73 -29.02 -8.75
CA GLU A 287 -11.37 -29.05 -8.22
C GLU A 287 -10.79 -27.64 -8.02
N LEU A 288 -11.49 -26.60 -8.49
CA LEU A 288 -11.01 -25.21 -8.52
C LEU A 288 -9.65 -25.12 -9.22
N THR A 289 -9.54 -25.70 -10.41
CA THR A 289 -8.26 -25.88 -11.11
C THR A 289 -7.49 -24.55 -11.26
N ARG A 290 -6.18 -24.55 -10.95
CA ARG A 290 -5.29 -23.39 -11.07
C ARG A 290 -4.51 -23.48 -12.38
N THR A 291 -4.62 -22.45 -13.22
CA THR A 291 -3.86 -22.37 -14.49
C THR A 291 -2.89 -21.20 -14.43
N PRO A 292 -1.57 -21.40 -14.60
CA PRO A 292 -0.61 -20.29 -14.60
C PRO A 292 -0.92 -19.32 -15.74
N LYS A 293 -0.93 -18.01 -15.43
CA LYS A 293 -0.91 -16.96 -16.45
C LYS A 293 0.52 -16.75 -16.94
N GLU A 294 0.73 -15.98 -18.01
CA GLU A 294 2.06 -15.67 -18.53
C GLU A 294 2.96 -15.02 -17.47
N SER A 295 2.39 -14.16 -16.63
CA SER A 295 3.08 -13.55 -15.49
C SER A 295 3.69 -14.57 -14.54
N ALA A 296 3.02 -15.68 -14.23
CA ALA A 296 3.58 -16.75 -13.41
C ALA A 296 4.83 -17.35 -14.04
N GLY A 297 4.80 -17.61 -15.36
CA GLY A 297 5.94 -18.09 -16.12
C GLY A 297 7.11 -17.08 -16.15
N ARG A 298 6.81 -15.78 -16.29
CA ARG A 298 7.82 -14.71 -16.22
C ARG A 298 8.48 -14.63 -14.86
N PHE A 299 7.71 -14.66 -13.77
CA PHE A 299 8.25 -14.67 -12.42
C PHE A 299 9.09 -15.92 -12.14
N PHE A 300 8.64 -17.10 -12.58
CA PHE A 300 9.42 -18.33 -12.45
C PHE A 300 10.78 -18.23 -13.14
N ASN A 301 10.80 -17.75 -14.39
CA ASN A 301 12.05 -17.56 -15.13
C ASN A 301 12.95 -16.49 -14.50
N PHE A 302 12.36 -15.38 -14.03
CA PHE A 302 13.07 -14.32 -13.32
C PHE A 302 13.78 -14.87 -12.07
N LEU A 303 13.07 -15.61 -11.22
CA LEU A 303 13.62 -16.20 -10.00
C LEU A 303 14.69 -17.28 -10.29
N ASN A 304 14.50 -18.10 -11.32
CA ASN A 304 15.49 -19.10 -11.71
C ASN A 304 16.76 -18.48 -12.29
N ASN A 305 16.64 -17.43 -13.11
CA ASN A 305 17.80 -16.73 -13.65
C ASN A 305 18.64 -16.08 -12.54
N LEU A 306 18.00 -15.57 -11.49
CA LEU A 306 18.70 -15.09 -10.30
C LEU A 306 19.49 -16.22 -9.61
N ARG A 307 18.96 -17.44 -9.54
CA ARG A 307 19.68 -18.59 -8.94
C ARG A 307 20.82 -19.11 -9.81
N HIS A 308 20.60 -19.27 -11.11
CA HIS A 308 21.58 -19.86 -12.02
C HIS A 308 22.79 -18.96 -12.26
N GLY A 309 22.63 -17.63 -12.17
CA GLY A 309 23.75 -16.68 -12.19
C GLY A 309 24.71 -16.82 -11.01
N ASN A 310 24.34 -17.55 -9.95
CA ASN A 310 25.10 -17.71 -8.71
C ASN A 310 25.21 -19.18 -8.27
N GLY A 311 25.52 -20.09 -9.21
CA GLY A 311 25.78 -21.51 -8.90
C GLY A 311 24.58 -22.27 -8.29
N GLY A 312 23.35 -21.78 -8.50
CA GLY A 312 22.12 -22.36 -7.96
C GLY A 312 21.66 -21.78 -6.62
N SER A 313 22.45 -20.90 -5.99
CA SER A 313 22.08 -20.21 -4.75
C SER A 313 21.38 -18.88 -5.04
N PRO A 314 20.46 -18.42 -4.18
CA PRO A 314 19.94 -17.05 -4.28
C PRO A 314 21.08 -16.02 -4.28
N ILE A 315 20.91 -14.93 -5.04
CA ILE A 315 21.84 -13.81 -5.01
C ILE A 315 21.65 -13.07 -3.68
N PRO A 316 22.72 -12.82 -2.90
CA PRO A 316 22.66 -11.97 -1.72
C PRO A 316 22.13 -10.57 -2.07
N VAL A 317 21.42 -9.92 -1.14
CA VAL A 317 20.85 -8.59 -1.40
C VAL A 317 21.94 -7.58 -1.76
N GLU A 318 23.14 -7.75 -1.20
CA GLU A 318 24.32 -6.94 -1.44
C GLU A 318 24.79 -6.97 -2.90
N ASP A 319 24.55 -8.09 -3.60
CA ASP A 319 24.99 -8.34 -4.98
C ASP A 319 23.92 -7.98 -6.02
N ILE A 320 22.70 -7.63 -5.60
CA ILE A 320 21.60 -7.22 -6.50
C ILE A 320 22.03 -6.04 -7.37
N CYS A 321 22.83 -5.13 -6.83
CA CYS A 321 23.18 -3.87 -7.50
C CYS A 321 24.23 -4.01 -8.59
N SER A 322 25.15 -4.96 -8.44
CA SER A 322 26.20 -5.28 -9.42
C SER A 322 25.73 -6.30 -10.46
N THR A 323 24.71 -7.11 -10.14
CA THR A 323 24.17 -8.12 -11.05
C THR A 323 23.31 -7.49 -12.15
N HIS A 324 23.52 -7.90 -13.42
CA HIS A 324 22.58 -7.58 -14.49
C HIS A 324 21.28 -8.37 -14.30
N ILE A 325 20.23 -7.70 -13.83
CA ILE A 325 18.89 -8.28 -13.70
C ILE A 325 18.04 -7.70 -14.83
N PRO A 326 17.38 -8.53 -15.66
CA PRO A 326 16.61 -8.09 -16.83
C PRO A 326 15.26 -7.47 -16.41
N ILE A 327 15.29 -6.46 -15.56
CA ILE A 327 14.14 -5.62 -15.25
C ILE A 327 14.15 -4.49 -16.28
N ARG A 328 13.21 -4.52 -17.23
CA ARG A 328 13.07 -3.42 -18.18
C ARG A 328 12.56 -2.19 -17.43
N PRO A 329 13.14 -1.00 -17.65
CA PRO A 329 12.51 0.23 -17.20
C PRO A 329 11.11 0.34 -17.84
N PRO A 330 10.14 0.97 -17.16
CA PRO A 330 8.84 1.23 -17.76
C PRO A 330 9.03 2.03 -19.07
N PRO A 331 8.20 1.79 -20.10
CA PRO A 331 8.25 2.59 -21.32
C PRO A 331 8.06 4.07 -20.98
N PRO A 332 8.69 4.99 -21.73
CA PRO A 332 8.47 6.42 -21.54
C PRO A 332 6.97 6.73 -21.71
N PRO A 333 6.43 7.73 -20.99
CA PRO A 333 5.04 8.11 -21.15
C PRO A 333 4.74 8.43 -22.62
N PRO A 334 3.51 8.12 -23.11
CA PRO A 334 3.15 8.46 -24.47
C PRO A 334 3.30 9.97 -24.70
N PRO A 335 3.74 10.38 -25.91
CA PRO A 335 3.83 11.80 -26.25
C PRO A 335 2.45 12.47 -26.08
N PRO A 336 2.40 13.75 -25.71
CA PRO A 336 1.14 14.47 -25.61
C PRO A 336 0.38 14.35 -26.94
N VAL A 337 -0.90 13.95 -26.86
CA VAL A 337 -1.80 13.96 -28.01
C VAL A 337 -1.95 15.42 -28.41
N VAL A 338 -1.26 15.83 -29.47
CA VAL A 338 -1.50 17.11 -30.10
C VAL A 338 -2.89 17.02 -30.68
N ALA A 339 -3.84 17.74 -30.08
CA ALA A 339 -5.12 17.97 -30.71
C ALA A 339 -4.83 18.64 -32.05
N HIS A 340 -5.07 17.91 -33.14
CA HIS A 340 -5.18 18.55 -34.44
C HIS A 340 -6.48 19.33 -34.41
N ASP A 341 -6.36 20.65 -34.24
CA ASP A 341 -7.45 21.57 -34.58
C ASP A 341 -7.74 21.38 -36.06
N GLU A 342 -8.81 20.65 -36.36
CA GLU A 342 -9.42 20.68 -37.68
C GLU A 342 -10.07 22.06 -37.85
N LEU A 343 -9.51 22.84 -38.77
CA LEU A 343 -10.03 24.12 -39.28
C LEU A 343 -11.26 23.93 -40.17
#